data_AF-X1L1Y4-F1
#
_entry.id   AF-X1L1Y4-F1
#
_cell.length_a   1.000
_cell.length_b   1.000
_cell.length_c   1.000
_cell.angle_alpha   90.00
_cell.angle_beta   90.00
_cell.angle_gamma   90.00
#
_symmetry.space_group_name_H-M   'P 1'
#
loop_
_entity.id
_entity.type
_entity.pdbx_description
1 polymer ?
#
loop_
_entity_poly.entity_id
_entity_poly.type
_entity_poly.pdbx_seq_one_letter_code
_entity_poly.pdbx_strand_id
1 'polypeptide(L)'
;GMRSQEVKDAMKKYKAVYLAAIGGAGALTSKTIKKSEVIAYEELGAEAIRRLEVEDFPATVVNDIYGGDLYQEGKARYRIGQR
;
A
#
# COMPACT_ATOMS: atom_id res chain seq x y z
N GLY A 1 5.87 0.89 1.24
CA GLY A 1 6.94 1.73 1.84
C GLY A 1 6.47 2.23 3.19
N MET A 2 7.37 2.57 4.12
CA MET A 2 6.97 3.02 5.47
C MET A 2 6.13 4.30 5.41
N ARG A 3 5.22 4.46 6.37
CA ARG A 3 4.38 5.67 6.57
C ARG A 3 4.84 6.42 7.83
N SER A 4 4.61 7.73 7.86
CA SER A 4 4.92 8.58 9.01
C SER A 4 4.03 8.23 10.21
N GLN A 5 4.41 8.66 11.41
CA GLN A 5 3.61 8.44 12.61
C GLN A 5 2.24 9.12 12.51
N GLU A 6 2.19 10.35 12.00
CA GLU A 6 0.94 11.10 11.79
C GLU A 6 -0.07 10.31 10.93
N VAL A 7 0.40 9.68 9.85
CA VAL A 7 -0.47 8.85 9.00
C VAL A 7 -0.95 7.61 9.76
N LYS A 8 -0.09 6.97 10.56
CA LYS A 8 -0.47 5.81 11.38
C LYS A 8 -1.50 6.18 12.46
N ASP A 9 -1.35 7.33 13.10
CA ASP A 9 -2.29 7.83 14.10
C ASP A 9 -3.65 8.15 13.45
N ALA A 10 -3.65 8.77 12.27
CA ALA A 10 -4.86 9.02 11.49
C ALA A 10 -5.55 7.69 11.09
N MET A 11 -4.80 6.70 10.62
CA MET A 11 -5.35 5.38 10.27
C MET A 11 -6.03 4.70 11.46
N LYS A 12 -5.41 4.76 12.66
CA LYS A 12 -6.00 4.22 13.89
C LYS A 12 -7.27 4.97 14.32
N LYS A 13 -7.27 6.30 14.20
CA LYS A 13 -8.41 7.17 14.53
C LYS A 13 -9.60 6.92 13.60
N TYR A 14 -9.36 6.88 12.29
CA TYR A 14 -10.41 6.80 11.26
C TYR A 14 -10.65 5.37 10.74
N LYS A 15 -10.03 4.36 11.35
CA LYS A 15 -10.19 2.93 11.02
C LYS A 15 -9.83 2.61 9.56
N ALA A 16 -8.69 3.14 9.10
CA ALA A 16 -8.14 2.85 7.79
C ALA A 16 -7.01 1.82 7.85
N VAL A 17 -6.82 1.09 6.74
CA VAL A 17 -5.78 0.06 6.58
C VAL A 17 -4.82 0.49 5.47
N TYR A 18 -3.51 0.31 5.68
CA TYR A 18 -2.50 0.51 4.64
C TYR A 18 -2.13 -0.81 3.98
N LEU A 19 -2.44 -0.92 2.69
CA LEU A 19 -2.07 -2.03 1.83
C LEU A 19 -0.81 -1.68 1.04
N ALA A 20 0.23 -2.50 1.16
CA ALA A 20 1.43 -2.39 0.34
C ALA A 20 1.42 -3.40 -0.79
N ALA A 21 1.52 -2.92 -2.03
CA ALA A 21 1.88 -3.71 -3.20
C ALA A 21 3.41 -3.85 -3.29
N ILE A 22 3.88 -4.85 -4.04
CA ILE A 22 5.32 -5.07 -4.28
C ILE A 22 5.86 -3.99 -5.23
N GLY A 23 6.77 -3.16 -4.72
CA GLY A 23 7.45 -2.14 -5.52
C GLY A 23 8.36 -2.77 -6.58
N GLY A 24 8.40 -2.18 -7.77
CA GLY A 24 9.20 -2.66 -8.90
C GLY A 24 8.54 -3.76 -9.75
N ALA A 25 7.43 -4.35 -9.29
CA ALA A 25 6.74 -5.43 -10.00
C ALA A 25 5.61 -4.97 -10.93
N GLY A 26 5.61 -3.71 -11.38
CA GLY A 26 4.46 -3.09 -12.07
C GLY A 26 3.97 -3.85 -13.31
N ALA A 27 4.89 -4.40 -14.12
CA ALA A 27 4.53 -5.18 -15.31
C ALA A 27 3.88 -6.55 -15.00
N LEU A 28 4.16 -7.12 -13.82
CA LEU A 28 3.50 -8.34 -13.35
C LEU A 28 2.16 -8.00 -12.71
N THR A 29 2.13 -6.97 -11.87
CA THR A 29 0.91 -6.49 -11.21
C THR A 29 -0.12 -6.01 -12.21
N SER A 30 0.28 -5.41 -13.34
CA SER A 30 -0.66 -4.96 -14.38
C SER A 30 -1.51 -6.10 -14.97
N LYS A 31 -1.05 -7.36 -14.89
CA LYS A 31 -1.84 -8.53 -15.32
C LYS A 31 -3.11 -8.76 -14.48
N THR A 32 -3.19 -8.16 -13.29
CA THR A 32 -4.37 -8.23 -12.40
C THR A 32 -5.40 -7.15 -12.71
N ILE A 33 -5.08 -6.17 -13.57
CA ILE A 33 -5.96 -5.07 -13.93
C ILE A 33 -6.89 -5.51 -15.06
N LYS A 34 -8.19 -5.46 -14.83
CA LYS A 34 -9.25 -5.81 -15.79
C LYS A 34 -9.76 -4.61 -16.57
N LYS A 35 -9.78 -3.43 -15.94
CA LYS A 35 -10.16 -2.15 -16.58
C LYS A 35 -9.33 -1.01 -16.00
N SER A 36 -9.00 -0.03 -16.84
CA SER A 36 -8.35 1.22 -16.46
C SER A 36 -9.00 2.38 -17.20
N GLU A 37 -9.55 3.34 -16.45
CA GLU A 37 -10.29 4.48 -16.98
C GLU A 37 -9.80 5.77 -16.31
N VAL A 38 -9.46 6.80 -17.10
CA VAL A 38 -9.15 8.13 -16.57
C VAL A 38 -10.45 8.82 -16.20
N ILE A 39 -10.58 9.26 -14.94
CA ILE A 39 -11.81 9.88 -14.43
C ILE A 39 -11.67 11.36 -14.10
N ALA A 40 -10.44 11.89 -14.02
CA ALA A 40 -10.16 13.31 -13.84
C ALA A 40 -8.70 13.65 -14.21
N TYR A 41 -8.48 14.91 -14.60
CA TYR A 41 -7.17 15.51 -14.87
C TYR A 41 -6.35 14.75 -15.93
N GLU A 42 -6.95 14.53 -17.11
CA GLU A 42 -6.33 13.79 -18.21
C GLU A 42 -4.99 14.38 -18.66
N GLU A 43 -4.85 15.71 -18.58
CA GLU A 43 -3.64 16.46 -18.91
C GLU A 43 -2.42 16.06 -18.06
N LEU A 44 -2.63 15.44 -16.89
CA LEU A 44 -1.55 14.97 -16.02
C LEU A 44 -0.98 13.59 -16.45
N GLY A 45 -1.55 12.97 -17.49
CA GLY A 45 -1.01 11.75 -18.11
C GLY A 45 -0.91 10.56 -17.15
N ALA A 46 0.32 10.22 -16.74
CA ALA A 46 0.57 9.11 -15.81
C ALA A 46 0.08 9.40 -14.38
N GLU A 47 -0.07 10.67 -14.01
CA GLU A 47 -0.52 11.13 -12.69
C GLU A 47 -2.04 11.39 -12.63
N ALA A 48 -2.75 11.25 -13.75
CA ALA A 48 -4.19 11.42 -13.82
C ALA A 48 -4.91 10.44 -12.88
N ILE A 49 -6.08 10.85 -12.35
CA ILE A 49 -6.87 9.98 -11.48
C ILE A 49 -7.49 8.88 -12.33
N ARG A 50 -7.22 7.62 -11.96
CA ARG A 50 -7.69 6.44 -12.67
C ARG A 50 -8.60 5.58 -11.79
N ARG A 51 -9.73 5.15 -12.37
CA ARG A 51 -10.54 4.07 -11.82
C ARG A 51 -10.02 2.75 -12.37
N LEU A 52 -9.53 1.89 -11.47
CA LEU A 52 -9.05 0.56 -11.82
C LEU A 52 -10.05 -0.49 -11.34
N GLU A 53 -10.34 -1.45 -12.19
CA GLU A 53 -10.99 -2.70 -11.81
C GLU A 53 -9.91 -3.78 -11.76
N VAL A 54 -9.80 -4.49 -10.65
CA VAL A 54 -8.74 -5.47 -10.41
C VAL A 54 -9.31 -6.77 -9.86
N GLU A 55 -8.68 -7.89 -10.21
CA GLU A 55 -8.97 -9.22 -9.70
C GLU A 55 -7.66 -9.86 -9.24
N ASP A 56 -7.64 -10.48 -8.06
CA ASP A 56 -6.44 -11.09 -7.47
C ASP A 56 -5.24 -10.13 -7.34
N PHE A 57 -5.49 -8.85 -7.04
CA PHE A 57 -4.44 -7.85 -6.88
C PHE A 57 -3.57 -8.16 -5.65
N PRO A 58 -2.26 -8.42 -5.80
CA PRO A 58 -1.41 -8.79 -4.68
C PRO A 58 -1.09 -7.56 -3.81
N ALA A 59 -1.54 -7.60 -2.56
CA ALA A 59 -1.20 -6.61 -1.55
C ALA A 59 -1.10 -7.23 -0.15
N THR A 60 -0.34 -6.58 0.74
CA THR A 60 -0.17 -6.99 2.13
C THR A 60 -0.64 -5.88 3.07
N VAL A 61 -1.38 -6.23 4.12
CA VAL A 61 -1.69 -5.31 5.21
C VAL A 61 -0.41 -5.01 5.98
N VAL A 62 0.06 -3.76 5.88
CA VAL A 62 1.27 -3.30 6.58
C VAL A 62 0.92 -2.54 7.84
N ASN A 63 -0.11 -1.69 7.80
CA ASN A 63 -0.64 -1.03 8.99
C ASN A 63 -2.12 -1.38 9.14
N ASP A 64 -2.48 -1.90 10.31
CA ASP A 64 -3.85 -2.23 10.67
C ASP A 64 -4.54 -1.06 11.41
N ILE A 65 -5.82 -1.27 11.75
CA ILE A 65 -6.65 -0.27 12.45
C ILE A 65 -6.38 -0.16 13.97
N TYR A 66 -5.52 -1.02 14.51
CA TYR A 66 -5.20 -1.10 15.95
C TYR A 66 -3.86 -0.41 16.27
N GLY A 67 -3.03 -0.17 15.25
CA GLY A 67 -1.72 0.45 15.34
C GLY A 67 -0.56 -0.49 15.03
N GLY A 68 -0.84 -1.70 14.51
CA GLY A 68 0.16 -2.64 14.02
C GLY A 68 0.99 -2.05 12.88
N ASP A 69 2.25 -2.45 12.80
CA ASP A 69 3.20 -2.00 11.78
C ASP A 69 4.16 -3.13 11.43
N LEU A 70 3.85 -3.82 10.32
CA LEU A 70 4.60 -4.99 9.88
C LEU A 70 6.07 -4.67 9.58
N TYR A 71 6.40 -3.43 9.18
CA TYR A 71 7.80 -3.03 8.96
C TYR A 71 8.58 -2.91 10.28
N GLN A 72 7.93 -2.47 11.36
CA GLN A 72 8.55 -2.39 12.68
C GLN A 72 8.66 -3.78 13.32
N GLU A 73 7.58 -4.56 13.28
CA GLU A 73 7.52 -5.91 13.83
C GLU A 73 8.50 -6.86 13.15
N GLY A 74 8.57 -6.81 11.81
CA GLY A 74 9.53 -7.61 11.05
C GLY A 74 10.97 -7.26 11.41
N LYS A 75 11.31 -5.98 11.49
CA LYS A 75 12.65 -5.55 11.93
C LYS A 75 12.96 -6.02 13.34
N ALA A 76 12.01 -5.92 14.28
CA ALA A 76 12.20 -6.37 15.65
C ALA A 76 12.42 -7.89 15.72
N ARG A 77 11.63 -8.67 14.97
CA ARG A 77 11.67 -10.14 14.97
C ARG A 77 12.96 -10.71 14.38
N TYR A 78 13.48 -10.09 13.32
CA TYR A 78 14.59 -10.65 12.53
C TYR A 78 15.93 -9.90 12.69
N ARG A 79 16.02 -8.95 13.63
CA ARG A 79 17.28 -8.29 13.94
C ARG A 79 18.22 -9.26 14.65
N ILE A 80 19.25 -9.73 13.93
CA ILE A 80 20.34 -10.53 14.49
C ILE A 80 21.24 -9.60 15.33
N GLY A 81 21.47 -9.93 16.60
CA GLY A 81 22.41 -9.20 17.49
C GLY A 81 21.85 -8.61 18.79
N GLN A 82 20.66 -9.00 19.26
CA GLN A 82 20.15 -8.67 20.60
C GLN A 82 20.31 -9.82 21.62
N ARG A 83 21.46 -10.50 21.60
CA ARG A 83 21.91 -11.35 22.71
C ARG A 83 23.06 -10.68 23.43
#